data_AF-A0A6A4GC83-F1
#
_entry.id   AF-A0A6A4GC83-F1
#
_cell.length_a   1.000
_cell.length_b   1.000
_cell.length_c   1.000
_cell.angle_alpha   90.00
_cell.angle_beta   90.00
_cell.angle_gamma   90.00
#
_symmetry.space_group_name_H-M   'P 1'
#
loop_
_entity.id
_entity.type
_entity.pdbx_description
1 polymer ?
#
loop_
_entity_poly.entity_id
_entity_poly.type
_entity_poly.pdbx_seq_one_letter_code
_entity_poly.pdbx_strand_id
1 'polypeptide(L)'
;METLTCSTPRTQRETLNSQAADAQRYGEFIQESDLTDRQGVFFRAALAVCHLVLVDKPELDTDPYRLEYKAESPNEAALVAAARDVGFPFINKGKDGVGIEYEDDDDEWSCVTQTGSWCCTRKGADSAIYTRLAKDRDPCLWLRYLNWSRTYDNATNMIENWDEKIYKANELIEHSLQILGATASADKLQEGVPEAIKTLHRAGMKLWILTGDKLQTAIEIGYNFNFAQAGDGSQIEAGLNKIASVLGPPSWDPRKRRFMPGARGSFAVVIDGDTLRHALTPELKPPFLNLGTQCETIVCCRVSPAQKALTVKLVKEGRNAMTLSIGDGTNDVAMIQEANICCGLFGLEGSQAAMSADYAFGQFRFLTKLLLVHGCWSYQRIADMHSNFLYKNAIWTFVMFSFLEKNQVVAFLAVAPIVLNFSITE
;
A
#
# COMPACT_ATOMS: atom_id res chain seq x y z
N MET A 1 -50.52 36.54 -14.01
CA MET A 1 -51.45 35.49 -13.55
C MET A 1 -51.07 35.19 -12.11
N GLU A 2 -51.93 35.59 -11.18
CA GLU A 2 -51.81 35.45 -9.71
C GLU A 2 -51.74 33.97 -9.29
N THR A 3 -51.02 33.58 -8.22
CA THR A 3 -51.53 33.35 -6.84
C THR A 3 -50.34 32.88 -5.95
N LEU A 4 -49.95 33.55 -4.84
CA LEU A 4 -50.41 33.49 -3.42
C LEU A 4 -50.15 32.14 -2.70
N THR A 5 -49.69 31.95 -1.45
CA THR A 5 -48.98 32.66 -0.34
C THR A 5 -48.99 31.72 0.90
N CYS A 6 -48.04 31.86 1.85
CA CYS A 6 -48.13 31.79 3.35
C CYS A 6 -46.89 31.11 3.97
N SER A 7 -46.29 31.55 5.09
CA SER A 7 -46.61 32.62 6.05
C SER A 7 -45.44 32.79 7.02
N THR A 8 -45.09 34.04 7.35
CA THR A 8 -44.40 34.45 8.59
C THR A 8 -45.40 35.02 9.59
N PRO A 9 -45.06 35.06 10.90
CA PRO A 9 -45.37 36.22 11.74
C PRO A 9 -44.08 36.78 12.38
N ARG A 10 -43.68 38.01 12.02
CA ARG A 10 -43.81 39.27 12.78
C ARG A 10 -42.99 39.30 14.08
N THR A 11 -42.04 40.22 14.23
CA THR A 11 -42.39 41.62 14.55
C THR A 11 -41.23 42.61 14.35
N GLN A 12 -41.57 43.77 13.76
CA GLN A 12 -41.08 45.14 14.00
C GLN A 12 -39.57 45.45 13.80
N ARG A 13 -39.13 46.54 13.17
CA ARG A 13 -39.78 47.75 12.68
C ARG A 13 -38.72 48.59 11.94
N GLU A 14 -39.19 49.26 10.89
CA GLU A 14 -38.86 50.65 10.52
C GLU A 14 -37.47 51.02 9.95
N THR A 15 -37.54 51.49 8.69
CA THR A 15 -36.87 52.71 8.16
C THR A 15 -35.35 52.65 7.94
N LEU A 16 -34.76 53.19 6.88
CA LEU A 16 -35.18 54.05 5.77
C LEU A 16 -34.06 53.97 4.71
N ASN A 17 -34.44 54.15 3.45
CA ASN A 17 -33.52 54.30 2.33
C ASN A 17 -32.47 55.39 2.55
N SER A 18 -31.20 55.08 2.27
CA SER A 18 -30.32 55.98 1.53
C SER A 18 -29.29 55.18 0.75
N GLN A 19 -29.44 55.20 -0.57
CA GLN A 19 -28.44 54.77 -1.53
C GLN A 19 -27.16 55.61 -1.40
N ALA A 20 -26.05 54.95 -1.77
CA ALA A 20 -24.84 55.54 -2.34
C ALA A 20 -23.92 56.35 -1.40
N ALA A 21 -23.17 55.63 -0.57
CA ALA A 21 -21.74 55.86 -0.36
C ALA A 21 -21.23 54.71 0.51
N ASP A 22 -20.39 53.82 -0.05
CA ASP A 22 -19.33 53.07 0.67
C ASP A 22 -18.75 51.94 -0.20
N ALA A 23 -18.53 52.19 -1.49
CA ALA A 23 -17.70 51.35 -2.35
C ALA A 23 -16.19 51.68 -2.22
N GLN A 24 -15.77 52.30 -1.11
CA GLN A 24 -14.41 52.82 -0.97
C GLN A 24 -13.84 52.76 0.46
N ARG A 25 -14.23 51.74 1.25
CA ARG A 25 -13.73 51.59 2.63
C ARG A 25 -13.44 50.14 3.05
N TYR A 26 -12.94 49.33 2.13
CA TYR A 26 -12.36 48.01 2.40
C TYR A 26 -10.86 47.95 2.00
N GLY A 27 -10.15 49.05 2.25
CA GLY A 27 -8.70 49.11 2.22
C GLY A 27 -8.24 49.71 3.54
N GLU A 28 -7.27 49.08 4.17
CA GLU A 28 -6.63 49.46 5.44
C GLU A 28 -7.38 49.02 6.71
N PHE A 29 -7.08 47.81 7.18
CA PHE A 29 -6.69 47.47 8.57
C PHE A 29 -6.75 45.95 8.71
N ILE A 30 -5.67 45.27 8.30
CA ILE A 30 -5.39 43.89 8.71
C ILE A 30 -3.91 43.87 9.06
N GLN A 31 -3.64 43.84 10.36
CA GLN A 31 -2.30 43.77 10.93
C GLN A 31 -1.69 42.39 10.62
N GLU A 32 -0.35 42.34 10.54
CA GLU A 32 0.48 41.22 10.08
C GLU A 32 0.37 39.89 10.88
N SER A 33 -0.60 39.72 11.78
CA SER A 33 -0.92 38.46 12.48
C SER A 33 -1.91 37.55 11.72
N ASP A 34 -2.72 38.09 10.80
CA ASP A 34 -3.93 37.42 10.28
C ASP A 34 -3.71 36.72 8.91
N LEU A 35 -2.55 36.93 8.28
CA LEU A 35 -2.20 36.31 6.99
C LEU A 35 -2.09 34.79 7.10
N THR A 36 -1.57 34.29 8.23
CA THR A 36 -1.47 32.87 8.57
C THR A 36 -2.84 32.22 8.75
N ASP A 37 -3.82 32.98 9.26
CA ASP A 37 -5.17 32.45 9.49
C ASP A 37 -6.00 32.44 8.20
N ARG A 38 -5.94 33.49 7.38
CA ARG A 38 -6.62 33.53 6.08
C ARG A 38 -6.12 32.46 5.11
N GLN A 39 -4.81 32.23 5.04
CA GLN A 39 -4.26 31.14 4.23
C GLN A 39 -4.63 29.76 4.79
N GLY A 40 -4.69 29.63 6.12
CA GLY A 40 -5.14 28.41 6.79
C GLY A 40 -6.61 28.08 6.52
N VAL A 41 -7.52 29.05 6.65
CA VAL A 41 -8.94 28.94 6.31
C VAL A 41 -9.10 28.55 4.85
N PHE A 42 -8.38 29.23 3.94
CA PHE A 42 -8.44 28.94 2.52
C PHE A 42 -7.92 27.53 2.19
N PHE A 43 -6.89 27.06 2.88
CA PHE A 43 -6.39 25.69 2.75
C PHE A 43 -7.41 24.64 3.22
N ARG A 44 -8.03 24.84 4.38
CA ARG A 44 -9.06 23.94 4.90
C ARG A 44 -10.29 23.90 3.99
N ALA A 45 -10.74 25.05 3.51
CA ALA A 45 -11.81 25.14 2.52
C ALA A 45 -11.45 24.44 1.21
N ALA A 46 -10.22 24.61 0.71
CA ALA A 46 -9.77 23.94 -0.52
C ALA A 46 -9.78 22.40 -0.39
N LEU A 47 -9.49 21.85 0.80
CA LEU A 47 -9.59 20.41 1.06
C LEU A 47 -11.04 19.90 1.01
N ALA A 48 -11.99 20.70 1.50
CA ALA A 48 -13.43 20.38 1.48
C ALA A 48 -14.12 20.64 0.13
N VAL A 49 -13.47 21.32 -0.83
CA VAL A 49 -14.03 21.54 -2.19
C VAL A 49 -13.36 20.66 -3.25
N CYS A 50 -12.03 20.46 -3.17
CA CYS A 50 -11.25 19.83 -4.22
C CYS A 50 -11.25 18.28 -4.12
N HIS A 51 -12.43 17.69 -4.32
CA HIS A 51 -12.63 16.24 -4.27
C HIS A 51 -13.86 15.76 -5.06
N LEU A 52 -13.96 14.43 -5.23
CA LEU A 52 -15.15 13.77 -5.80
C LEU A 52 -15.96 12.96 -4.76
N VAL A 53 -15.61 13.07 -3.47
CA VAL A 53 -16.33 12.43 -2.36
C VAL A 53 -17.82 12.79 -2.37
N LEU A 54 -18.64 11.80 -2.04
CA LEU A 54 -20.08 11.91 -1.82
C LEU A 54 -20.40 11.75 -0.33
N VAL A 55 -21.44 12.46 0.12
CA VAL A 55 -21.95 12.35 1.50
C VAL A 55 -23.24 11.56 1.47
N ASP A 56 -23.33 10.54 2.32
CA ASP A 56 -24.62 9.92 2.60
C ASP A 56 -25.45 10.81 3.50
N LYS A 57 -26.76 10.86 3.25
CA LYS A 57 -27.67 11.60 4.13
C LYS A 57 -27.67 10.93 5.51
N PRO A 58 -27.53 11.69 6.61
CA PRO A 58 -27.56 11.13 7.95
C PRO A 58 -28.90 10.45 8.21
N GLU A 59 -28.86 9.29 8.87
CA GLU A 59 -30.05 8.59 9.35
C GLU A 59 -30.63 9.36 10.54
N LEU A 60 -31.73 10.08 10.30
CA LEU A 60 -32.36 10.98 11.28
C LEU A 60 -32.81 10.29 12.58
N ASP A 61 -33.04 8.97 12.55
CA ASP A 61 -33.56 8.20 13.68
C ASP A 61 -32.45 7.67 14.63
N THR A 62 -31.21 7.52 14.15
CA THR A 62 -30.11 6.89 14.90
C THR A 62 -28.99 7.87 15.23
N ASP A 63 -28.50 8.62 14.23
CA ASP A 63 -27.40 9.57 14.41
C ASP A 63 -27.51 10.73 13.40
N PRO A 64 -28.27 11.79 13.74
CA PRO A 64 -28.60 12.87 12.81
C PRO A 64 -27.41 13.74 12.40
N TYR A 65 -26.28 13.65 13.12
CA TYR A 65 -25.10 14.49 12.89
C TYR A 65 -23.92 13.72 12.26
N ARG A 66 -24.07 12.42 12.00
CA ARG A 66 -23.01 11.60 11.44
C ARG A 66 -22.98 11.71 9.92
N LEU A 67 -21.94 12.39 9.42
CA LEU A 67 -21.64 12.45 8.00
C LEU A 67 -20.70 11.30 7.61
N GLU A 68 -21.19 10.39 6.77
CA GLU A 68 -20.39 9.34 6.17
C GLU A 68 -19.96 9.71 4.76
N TYR A 69 -18.64 9.67 4.54
CA TYR A 69 -18.02 10.05 3.27
C TYR A 69 -17.67 8.81 2.46
N LYS A 70 -18.21 8.74 1.24
CA LYS A 70 -17.93 7.69 0.26
C LYS A 70 -17.10 8.26 -0.88
N ALA A 71 -15.99 7.62 -1.19
CA ALA A 71 -15.06 8.07 -2.22
C ALA A 71 -14.54 6.87 -3.02
N GLU A 72 -14.12 7.13 -4.27
CA GLU A 72 -13.41 6.13 -5.08
C GLU A 72 -12.02 5.83 -4.53
N SER A 73 -11.39 6.82 -3.88
CA SER A 73 -10.08 6.67 -3.25
C SER A 73 -10.17 6.88 -1.73
N PRO A 74 -9.61 5.97 -0.91
CA PRO A 74 -9.61 6.12 0.55
C PRO A 74 -8.86 7.37 1.01
N ASN A 75 -7.84 7.80 0.26
CA ASN A 75 -7.11 9.03 0.53
C ASN A 75 -8.01 10.28 0.40
N GLU A 76 -8.93 10.30 -0.56
CA GLU A 76 -9.85 11.43 -0.68
C GLU A 76 -10.87 11.48 0.46
N ALA A 77 -11.42 10.33 0.84
CA ALA A 77 -12.31 10.23 2.01
C ALA A 77 -11.59 10.71 3.28
N ALA A 78 -10.33 10.32 3.49
CA ALA A 78 -9.53 10.74 4.63
C ALA A 78 -9.28 12.26 4.65
N LEU A 79 -9.02 12.87 3.49
CA LEU A 79 -8.81 14.31 3.39
C LEU A 79 -10.08 15.11 3.71
N VAL A 80 -11.25 14.67 3.23
CA VAL A 80 -12.53 15.33 3.51
C VAL A 80 -12.95 15.11 4.96
N ALA A 81 -12.71 13.92 5.51
CA ALA A 81 -12.90 13.67 6.93
C ALA A 81 -12.00 14.56 7.79
N ALA A 82 -10.74 14.74 7.40
CA ALA A 82 -9.84 15.67 8.09
C ALA A 82 -10.34 17.12 8.00
N ALA A 83 -10.87 17.55 6.84
CA ALA A 83 -11.47 18.87 6.66
C ALA A 83 -12.68 19.09 7.60
N ARG A 84 -13.56 18.08 7.74
CA ARG A 84 -14.64 18.07 8.72
C ARG A 84 -14.12 18.23 10.15
N ASP A 85 -13.12 17.44 10.52
CA ASP A 85 -12.59 17.41 11.89
C ASP A 85 -11.90 18.74 12.28
N VAL A 86 -11.49 19.55 11.30
CA VAL A 86 -10.95 20.91 11.49
C VAL A 86 -11.97 22.03 11.28
N GLY A 87 -13.27 21.71 11.26
CA GLY A 87 -14.37 22.69 11.21
C GLY A 87 -14.85 23.09 9.82
N PHE A 88 -14.53 22.32 8.78
CA PHE A 88 -15.02 22.53 7.41
C PHE A 88 -15.75 21.28 6.89
N PRO A 89 -16.86 20.84 7.53
CA PRO A 89 -17.68 19.73 7.05
C PRO A 89 -18.23 19.97 5.64
N PHE A 90 -17.95 19.04 4.74
CA PHE A 90 -18.65 18.94 3.46
C PHE A 90 -20.01 18.27 3.69
N ILE A 91 -21.09 18.90 3.21
CA ILE A 91 -22.48 18.47 3.47
C ILE A 91 -23.11 17.88 2.20
N ASN A 92 -23.12 18.64 1.12
CA ASN A 92 -23.84 18.26 -0.08
C ASN A 92 -23.25 18.88 -1.35
N LYS A 93 -23.53 18.23 -2.48
CA LYS A 93 -23.21 18.76 -3.80
C LYS A 93 -24.51 19.07 -4.53
N GLY A 94 -24.75 20.36 -4.78
CA GLY A 94 -25.87 20.85 -5.56
C GLY A 94 -25.57 20.89 -7.05
N LYS A 95 -26.50 21.41 -7.86
CA LYS A 95 -26.28 21.63 -9.30
C LYS A 95 -25.25 22.73 -9.57
N ASP A 96 -25.24 23.76 -8.73
CA ASP A 96 -24.48 24.99 -8.97
C ASP A 96 -23.31 25.17 -7.98
N GLY A 97 -23.07 24.21 -7.08
CA GLY A 97 -22.02 24.35 -6.07
C GLY A 97 -21.88 23.19 -5.10
N VAL A 98 -20.90 23.35 -4.21
CA VAL A 98 -20.57 22.45 -3.09
C VAL A 98 -20.95 23.19 -1.82
N GLY A 99 -21.76 22.59 -0.96
CA GLY A 99 -22.13 23.15 0.35
C GLY A 99 -21.14 22.71 1.42
N ILE A 100 -20.48 23.69 2.03
CA ILE A 100 -19.60 23.53 3.18
C ILE A 100 -20.16 24.39 4.31
N GLU A 101 -20.28 23.80 5.48
CA GLU A 101 -20.53 24.51 6.74
C GLU A 101 -19.20 24.97 7.31
N TYR A 102 -19.10 26.22 7.72
CA TYR A 102 -17.99 26.73 8.52
C TYR A 102 -18.54 27.66 9.61
N GLU A 103 -17.83 27.70 10.72
CA GLU A 103 -18.13 28.58 11.85
C GLU A 103 -17.51 29.97 11.58
N ASP A 104 -18.35 30.99 11.46
CA ASP A 104 -17.93 32.40 11.40
C ASP A 104 -17.59 32.92 12.80
N ASP A 105 -16.80 34.01 12.90
CA ASP A 105 -16.43 34.67 14.17
C ASP A 105 -17.64 35.13 15.03
N ASP A 106 -18.85 35.11 14.46
CA ASP A 106 -20.11 35.42 15.13
C ASP A 106 -20.83 34.16 15.72
N ASP A 107 -20.15 33.01 15.82
CA ASP A 107 -20.68 31.71 16.30
C ASP A 107 -21.89 31.18 15.48
N GLU A 108 -22.09 31.70 14.26
CA GLU A 108 -23.12 31.21 13.32
C GLU A 108 -22.52 30.27 12.26
N TRP A 109 -23.24 29.18 11.98
CA TRP A 109 -22.87 28.21 10.95
C TRP A 109 -23.35 28.68 9.58
N SER A 110 -22.41 29.04 8.71
CA SER A 110 -22.70 29.55 7.36
C SER A 110 -22.43 28.49 6.28
N CYS A 111 -23.40 28.30 5.37
CA CYS A 111 -23.23 27.47 4.16
C CYS A 111 -22.71 28.32 2.99
N VAL A 112 -21.48 28.10 2.54
CA VAL A 112 -20.97 28.76 1.31
C VAL A 112 -21.24 27.87 0.11
N THR A 113 -22.01 28.36 -0.85
CA THR A 113 -22.29 27.66 -2.12
C THR A 113 -21.55 28.25 -3.31
N GLN A 114 -21.05 29.49 -3.20
CA GLN A 114 -20.35 30.19 -4.29
C GLN A 114 -19.41 31.28 -3.76
N THR A 115 -18.11 31.20 -4.09
CA THR A 115 -17.16 32.28 -3.83
C THR A 115 -17.28 33.37 -4.90
N GLY A 116 -17.38 34.64 -4.50
CA GLY A 116 -17.49 35.79 -5.41
C GLY A 116 -16.25 36.06 -6.28
N SER A 117 -15.16 35.30 -6.08
CA SER A 117 -13.90 35.38 -6.82
C SER A 117 -13.50 34.02 -7.37
N TRP A 118 -13.18 33.94 -8.66
CA TRP A 118 -12.73 32.72 -9.32
C TRP A 118 -11.40 32.23 -8.73
N CYS A 119 -11.38 30.99 -8.25
CA CYS A 119 -10.17 30.32 -7.82
C CYS A 119 -10.08 28.92 -8.43
N CYS A 120 -8.91 28.58 -8.98
CA CYS A 120 -8.60 27.22 -9.43
C CYS A 120 -7.73 26.56 -8.36
N THR A 121 -8.23 25.50 -7.74
CA THR A 121 -7.49 24.68 -6.79
C THR A 121 -7.10 23.35 -7.43
N ARG A 122 -5.86 22.92 -7.24
CA ARG A 122 -5.38 21.61 -7.71
C ARG A 122 -4.72 20.83 -6.59
N LYS A 123 -5.11 19.56 -6.46
CA LYS A 123 -4.45 18.55 -5.63
C LYS A 123 -3.71 17.56 -6.53
N GLY A 124 -2.50 17.17 -6.15
CA GLY A 124 -1.70 16.22 -6.92
C GLY A 124 -0.40 15.83 -6.22
N ALA A 125 0.36 14.93 -6.84
CA ALA A 125 1.68 14.55 -6.36
C ALA A 125 2.63 15.77 -6.36
N ASP A 126 3.57 15.78 -5.42
CA ASP A 126 4.59 16.80 -5.24
C ASP A 126 5.25 17.23 -6.57
N SER A 127 5.89 16.29 -7.27
CA SER A 127 6.56 16.49 -8.55
C SER A 127 5.65 17.06 -9.64
N ALA A 128 4.39 16.62 -9.68
CA ALA A 128 3.41 17.12 -10.63
C ALA A 128 2.96 18.56 -10.31
N ILE A 129 2.91 18.96 -9.04
CA ILE A 129 2.56 20.32 -8.65
C ILE A 129 3.75 21.27 -8.82
N TYR A 130 4.96 20.86 -8.41
CA TYR A 130 6.15 21.71 -8.50
C TYR A 130 6.49 22.15 -9.93
N THR A 131 6.21 21.31 -10.92
CA THR A 131 6.41 21.64 -12.35
C THR A 131 5.49 22.76 -12.87
N ARG A 132 4.41 23.08 -12.14
CA ARG A 132 3.35 24.00 -12.58
C ARG A 132 3.33 25.32 -11.81
N LEU A 133 4.34 25.56 -10.97
CA LEU A 133 4.44 26.76 -10.15
C LEU A 133 4.97 27.95 -10.96
N ALA A 134 4.42 29.13 -10.71
CA ALA A 134 5.03 30.39 -11.13
C ALA A 134 5.44 31.22 -9.93
N LYS A 135 6.35 32.17 -10.17
CA LYS A 135 6.85 33.09 -9.15
C LYS A 135 5.85 34.19 -8.81
N ASP A 136 5.00 34.56 -9.77
CA ASP A 136 4.05 35.66 -9.67
C ASP A 136 2.61 35.17 -9.89
N ARG A 137 1.66 35.83 -9.23
CA ARG A 137 0.22 35.54 -9.33
C ARG A 137 -0.32 36.15 -10.62
N ASP A 138 -0.94 35.33 -11.46
CA ASP A 138 -1.57 35.80 -12.71
C ASP A 138 -2.76 36.74 -12.40
N PRO A 139 -2.70 38.04 -12.76
CA PRO A 139 -3.75 39.00 -12.42
C PRO A 139 -5.05 38.80 -13.25
N CYS A 140 -4.96 38.10 -14.39
CA CYS A 140 -6.02 38.02 -15.41
C CYS A 140 -6.65 36.61 -15.49
N LEU A 141 -6.86 35.95 -14.35
CA LEU A 141 -7.35 34.56 -14.27
C LEU A 141 -8.74 34.38 -14.93
N TRP A 142 -9.60 35.40 -14.84
CA TRP A 142 -10.94 35.43 -15.45
C TRP A 142 -10.91 35.32 -17.00
N LEU A 143 -10.04 36.08 -17.67
CA LEU A 143 -9.93 36.03 -19.14
C LEU A 143 -9.43 34.67 -19.60
N ARG A 144 -8.54 34.07 -18.81
CA ARG A 144 -8.02 32.72 -19.01
C ARG A 144 -9.10 31.67 -18.85
N TYR A 145 -9.93 31.79 -17.82
CA TYR A 145 -11.06 30.89 -17.57
C TYR A 145 -12.07 30.92 -18.72
N LEU A 146 -12.43 32.11 -19.22
CA LEU A 146 -13.33 32.23 -20.38
C LEU A 146 -12.78 31.53 -21.62
N ASN A 147 -11.49 31.71 -21.89
CA ASN A 147 -10.85 31.04 -23.02
C ASN A 147 -10.81 29.53 -22.82
N TRP A 148 -10.44 29.09 -21.62
CA TRP A 148 -10.41 27.68 -21.22
C TRP A 148 -11.80 27.04 -21.36
N SER A 149 -12.86 27.65 -20.83
CA SER A 149 -14.23 27.13 -20.90
C SER A 149 -14.66 26.90 -22.34
N ARG A 150 -14.39 27.84 -23.26
CA ARG A 150 -14.67 27.65 -24.69
C ARG A 150 -13.87 26.49 -25.27
N THR A 151 -12.59 26.39 -24.96
CA THR A 151 -11.75 25.28 -25.46
C THR A 151 -12.17 23.93 -24.87
N TYR A 152 -12.61 23.90 -23.62
CA TYR A 152 -13.06 22.72 -22.90
C TYR A 152 -14.40 22.23 -23.44
N ASP A 153 -15.35 23.13 -23.68
CA ASP A 153 -16.65 22.81 -24.29
C ASP A 153 -16.45 22.26 -25.72
N ASN A 154 -15.57 22.90 -26.50
CA ASN A 154 -15.20 22.42 -27.83
C ASN A 154 -14.54 21.04 -27.77
N ALA A 155 -13.69 20.76 -26.77
CA ALA A 155 -13.05 19.47 -26.58
C ALA A 155 -14.06 18.38 -26.16
N THR A 156 -15.02 18.72 -25.30
CA THR A 156 -16.07 17.81 -24.80
C THR A 156 -17.04 17.40 -25.90
N ASN A 157 -17.31 18.29 -26.86
CA ASN A 157 -18.21 18.02 -27.99
C ASN A 157 -17.54 17.20 -29.13
N MET A 158 -16.25 16.90 -29.04
CA MET A 158 -15.55 16.08 -30.04
C MET A 158 -15.84 14.60 -29.83
N ILE A 159 -16.02 13.86 -30.92
CA ILE A 159 -16.24 12.40 -30.88
C ILE A 159 -14.90 11.65 -30.80
N GLU A 160 -13.87 12.14 -31.50
CA GLU A 160 -12.55 11.52 -31.56
C GLU A 160 -11.50 12.26 -30.73
N ASN A 161 -10.69 11.49 -29.99
CA ASN A 161 -9.60 11.96 -29.11
C ASN A 161 -10.04 13.07 -28.16
N TRP A 162 -11.26 12.99 -27.65
CA TRP A 162 -11.79 13.97 -26.70
C TRP A 162 -10.97 13.99 -25.41
N ASP A 163 -10.52 12.83 -24.90
CA ASP A 163 -9.65 12.71 -23.73
C ASP A 163 -8.34 13.53 -23.86
N GLU A 164 -7.64 13.40 -24.99
CA GLU A 164 -6.37 14.10 -25.22
C GLU A 164 -6.59 15.62 -25.36
N LYS A 165 -7.70 16.03 -26.00
CA LYS A 165 -8.07 17.44 -26.16
C LYS A 165 -8.47 18.08 -24.83
N ILE A 166 -9.21 17.35 -23.99
CA ILE A 166 -9.55 17.78 -22.63
C ILE A 166 -8.27 17.92 -21.79
N TYR A 167 -7.35 16.94 -21.88
CA TYR A 167 -6.08 17.02 -21.18
C TYR A 167 -5.29 18.28 -21.58
N LYS A 168 -5.16 18.55 -22.88
CA LYS A 168 -4.51 19.77 -23.38
C LYS A 168 -5.23 21.05 -22.95
N ALA A 169 -6.56 21.05 -22.93
CA ALA A 169 -7.33 22.19 -22.43
C ALA A 169 -7.05 22.43 -20.94
N ASN A 170 -7.05 21.39 -20.10
CA ASN A 170 -6.73 21.51 -18.67
C ASN A 170 -5.30 22.01 -18.44
N GLU A 171 -4.34 21.60 -19.26
CA GLU A 171 -2.96 22.10 -19.17
C GLU A 171 -2.85 23.63 -19.38
N LEU A 172 -3.75 24.25 -20.14
CA LEU A 172 -3.78 25.70 -20.37
C LEU A 172 -4.18 26.52 -19.14
N ILE A 173 -4.92 25.93 -18.20
CA ILE A 173 -5.37 26.60 -16.96
C ILE A 173 -4.58 26.13 -15.74
N GLU A 174 -4.05 24.92 -15.76
CA GLU A 174 -3.30 24.31 -14.65
C GLU A 174 -1.82 24.68 -14.65
N HIS A 175 -1.50 25.96 -14.84
CA HIS A 175 -0.13 26.46 -14.75
C HIS A 175 -0.12 27.81 -14.01
N SER A 176 1.06 28.26 -13.61
CA SER A 176 1.22 29.44 -12.75
C SER A 176 0.51 29.32 -11.40
N LEU A 177 0.53 28.12 -10.82
CA LEU A 177 -0.10 27.84 -9.53
C LEU A 177 0.76 28.37 -8.37
N GLN A 178 0.11 28.69 -7.26
CA GLN A 178 0.76 29.00 -5.98
C GLN A 178 0.54 27.84 -5.02
N ILE A 179 1.58 27.43 -4.29
CA ILE A 179 1.43 26.42 -3.23
C ILE A 179 0.62 27.03 -2.09
N LEU A 180 -0.49 26.37 -1.76
CA LEU A 180 -1.31 26.72 -0.59
C LEU A 180 -0.89 25.96 0.67
N GLY A 181 -0.60 24.67 0.51
CA GLY A 181 -0.18 23.79 1.60
C GLY A 181 0.11 22.39 1.10
N ALA A 182 0.51 21.51 2.01
CA ALA A 182 0.77 20.10 1.73
C ALA A 182 -0.03 19.23 2.71
N THR A 183 -0.50 18.10 2.22
CA THR A 183 -1.18 17.09 3.02
C THR A 183 -0.34 15.82 3.09
N ALA A 184 -0.28 15.20 4.26
CA ALA A 184 0.33 13.88 4.43
C ALA A 184 -0.73 12.91 4.93
N SER A 185 -1.04 11.89 4.12
CA SER A 185 -1.85 10.75 4.53
C SER A 185 -0.89 9.61 4.87
N ALA A 186 -1.07 8.98 6.02
CA ALA A 186 -0.27 7.84 6.43
C ALA A 186 -1.11 6.57 6.32
N ASP A 187 -0.68 5.65 5.46
CA ASP A 187 -1.26 4.31 5.42
C ASP A 187 -0.90 3.57 6.71
N LYS A 188 -1.92 3.32 7.52
CA LYS A 188 -1.74 2.74 8.85
C LYS A 188 -1.38 1.26 8.72
N LEU A 189 -0.12 0.94 9.02
CA LEU A 189 0.31 -0.44 9.20
C LEU A 189 -0.43 -1.09 10.38
N GLN A 190 -0.63 -2.40 10.32
CA GLN A 190 -1.13 -3.15 11.45
C GLN A 190 -0.21 -3.00 12.67
N GLU A 191 -0.81 -3.08 13.86
CA GLU A 191 -0.10 -2.96 15.12
C GLU A 191 1.04 -4.00 15.24
N GLY A 192 2.25 -3.54 15.57
CA GLY A 192 3.40 -4.41 15.81
C GLY A 192 4.08 -4.98 14.56
N VAL A 193 3.67 -4.59 13.35
CA VAL A 193 4.35 -5.03 12.11
C VAL A 193 5.84 -4.66 12.07
N PRO A 194 6.26 -3.41 12.39
CA PRO A 194 7.68 -3.05 12.33
C PRO A 194 8.53 -3.85 13.33
N GLU A 195 8.01 -4.07 14.54
CA GLU A 195 8.68 -4.87 15.56
C GLU A 195 8.78 -6.34 15.17
N ALA A 196 7.72 -6.87 14.54
CA ALA A 196 7.69 -8.23 14.04
C ALA A 196 8.74 -8.45 12.94
N ILE A 197 8.80 -7.57 11.94
CA ILE A 197 9.80 -7.64 10.86
C ILE A 197 11.22 -7.58 11.42
N LYS A 198 11.49 -6.65 12.34
CA LYS A 198 12.80 -6.53 13.01
C LYS A 198 13.18 -7.81 13.75
N THR A 199 12.22 -8.46 14.39
CA THR A 199 12.43 -9.72 15.12
C THR A 199 12.72 -10.88 14.16
N LEU A 200 12.00 -10.96 13.04
CA LEU A 200 12.22 -11.97 12.00
C LEU A 200 13.59 -11.79 11.32
N HIS A 201 13.99 -10.55 11.02
CA HIS A 201 15.32 -10.25 10.49
C HIS A 201 16.43 -10.64 11.48
N ARG A 202 16.26 -10.35 12.78
CA ARG A 202 17.20 -10.79 13.83
C ARG A 202 17.30 -12.31 13.93
N ALA A 203 16.21 -13.03 13.64
CA ALA A 203 16.20 -14.49 13.55
C ALA A 203 16.86 -15.04 12.27
N GLY A 204 17.33 -14.16 11.37
CA GLY A 204 17.99 -14.53 10.12
C GLY A 204 17.02 -14.86 8.97
N MET A 205 15.75 -14.47 9.07
CA MET A 205 14.77 -14.63 8.01
C MET A 205 14.86 -13.48 7.01
N LYS A 206 14.84 -13.80 5.72
CA LYS A 206 14.81 -12.81 4.64
C LYS A 206 13.37 -12.48 4.27
N LEU A 207 13.08 -11.19 4.13
CA LEU A 207 11.75 -10.71 3.77
C LEU A 207 11.71 -10.25 2.31
N TRP A 208 10.73 -10.75 1.57
CA TRP A 208 10.39 -10.29 0.23
C TRP A 208 8.97 -9.73 0.28
N ILE A 209 8.80 -8.49 -0.16
CA ILE A 209 7.52 -7.78 -0.19
C ILE A 209 7.03 -7.79 -1.64
N LEU A 210 5.91 -8.44 -1.91
CA LEU A 210 5.32 -8.56 -3.24
C LEU A 210 3.96 -7.84 -3.26
N THR A 211 3.95 -6.57 -3.67
CA THR A 211 2.74 -5.74 -3.70
C THR A 211 2.20 -5.54 -5.12
N GLY A 212 0.88 -5.41 -5.22
CA GLY A 212 0.19 -4.94 -6.42
C GLY A 212 0.21 -3.41 -6.56
N ASP A 213 0.61 -2.69 -5.51
CA ASP A 213 0.57 -1.23 -5.47
C ASP A 213 1.72 -0.58 -6.23
N LYS A 214 1.61 0.75 -6.35
CA LYS A 214 2.61 1.61 -6.99
C LYS A 214 3.89 1.66 -6.15
N LEU A 215 5.01 1.88 -6.87
CA LEU A 215 6.36 1.99 -6.32
C LEU A 215 6.46 2.92 -5.11
N GLN A 216 5.84 4.11 -5.19
CA GLN A 216 5.93 5.15 -4.16
C GLN A 216 5.43 4.64 -2.80
N THR A 217 4.24 4.03 -2.78
CA THR A 217 3.62 3.45 -1.58
C THR A 217 4.47 2.32 -1.01
N ALA A 218 5.05 1.48 -1.88
CA ALA A 218 5.91 0.38 -1.44
C ALA A 218 7.22 0.86 -0.80
N ILE A 219 7.80 1.97 -1.28
CA ILE A 219 8.99 2.62 -0.71
C ILE A 219 8.65 3.28 0.64
N GLU A 220 7.49 3.92 0.75
CA GLU A 220 7.01 4.53 1.99
C GLU A 220 6.81 3.49 3.11
N ILE A 221 6.28 2.30 2.77
CA ILE A 221 6.18 1.16 3.70
C ILE A 221 7.59 0.66 4.09
N GLY A 222 8.57 0.79 3.19
CA GLY A 222 9.93 0.25 3.34
C GLY A 222 10.99 1.22 3.86
N TYR A 223 10.61 2.41 4.38
CA TYR A 223 11.46 3.60 4.60
C TYR A 223 12.76 3.43 5.45
N ASN A 224 13.07 2.22 5.94
CA ASN A 224 14.28 1.93 6.71
C ASN A 224 15.46 1.36 5.90
N PHE A 225 15.38 1.32 4.56
CA PHE A 225 16.41 0.70 3.73
C PHE A 225 17.01 1.63 2.67
N ASN A 226 18.32 1.49 2.41
CA ASN A 226 18.96 2.12 1.27
C ASN A 226 18.55 1.39 -0.02
N PHE A 227 17.68 2.02 -0.80
CA PHE A 227 17.14 1.45 -2.02
C PHE A 227 18.07 1.65 -3.23
N ALA A 228 18.22 0.60 -4.03
CA ALA A 228 18.68 0.70 -5.41
C ALA A 228 17.50 0.39 -6.35
N GLN A 229 17.16 1.34 -7.23
CA GLN A 229 16.15 1.11 -8.28
C GLN A 229 16.77 0.28 -9.40
N ALA A 230 16.11 -0.80 -9.80
CA ALA A 230 16.46 -1.59 -10.97
C ALA A 230 15.25 -1.63 -11.92
N GLY A 231 15.32 -0.84 -12.98
CA GLY A 231 14.31 -0.71 -14.03
C GLY A 231 14.56 -1.55 -15.29
N ASP A 232 15.76 -2.13 -15.48
CA ASP A 232 16.09 -2.87 -16.71
C ASP A 232 17.05 -4.05 -16.48
N GLY A 233 17.14 -4.99 -17.43
CA GLY A 233 18.00 -6.20 -17.31
C GLY A 233 19.48 -5.86 -17.07
N SER A 234 19.96 -4.80 -17.71
CA SER A 234 21.31 -4.23 -17.50
C SER A 234 21.50 -3.65 -16.10
N GLN A 235 20.42 -3.20 -15.46
CA GLN A 235 20.45 -2.64 -14.10
C GLN A 235 20.45 -3.74 -13.03
N ILE A 236 19.93 -4.93 -13.33
CA ILE A 236 20.07 -6.11 -12.45
C ILE A 236 21.54 -6.51 -12.37
N GLU A 237 22.23 -6.57 -13.51
CA GLU A 237 23.67 -6.85 -13.58
C GLU A 237 24.51 -5.72 -12.95
N ALA A 238 24.14 -4.46 -13.19
CA ALA A 238 24.79 -3.32 -12.53
C ALA A 238 24.56 -3.35 -10.99
N GLY A 239 23.37 -3.74 -10.56
CA GLY A 239 23.03 -3.95 -9.15
C GLY A 239 23.86 -5.06 -8.52
N LEU A 240 23.97 -6.21 -9.19
CA LEU A 240 24.86 -7.31 -8.80
C LEU A 240 26.31 -6.84 -8.68
N ASN A 241 26.82 -6.09 -9.65
CA ASN A 241 28.20 -5.59 -9.63
C ASN A 241 28.43 -4.59 -8.48
N LYS A 242 27.47 -3.69 -8.24
CA LYS A 242 27.51 -2.74 -7.11
C LYS A 242 27.50 -3.47 -5.77
N ILE A 243 26.61 -4.44 -5.60
CA ILE A 243 26.50 -5.24 -4.37
C ILE A 243 27.73 -6.13 -4.19
N ALA A 244 28.21 -6.77 -5.25
CA ALA A 244 29.40 -7.61 -5.21
C ALA A 244 30.67 -6.81 -4.87
N SER A 245 30.76 -5.55 -5.26
CA SER A 245 31.88 -4.68 -4.85
C SER A 245 31.92 -4.41 -3.35
N VAL A 246 30.78 -4.43 -2.66
CA VAL A 246 30.66 -4.12 -1.23
C VAL A 246 30.65 -5.38 -0.36
N LEU A 247 29.90 -6.40 -0.78
CA LEU A 247 29.65 -7.62 -0.02
C LEU A 247 30.46 -8.84 -0.52
N GLY A 248 31.15 -8.71 -1.66
CA GLY A 248 31.84 -9.81 -2.33
C GLY A 248 30.91 -10.66 -3.22
N PRO A 249 31.48 -11.63 -3.98
CA PRO A 249 30.71 -12.46 -4.88
C PRO A 249 29.69 -13.36 -4.15
N PRO A 250 28.55 -13.69 -4.78
CA PRO A 250 27.53 -14.53 -4.16
C PRO A 250 28.08 -15.94 -3.90
N SER A 251 28.03 -16.38 -2.64
CA SER A 251 28.41 -17.74 -2.25
C SER A 251 27.24 -18.70 -2.46
N TRP A 252 27.47 -19.75 -3.24
CA TRP A 252 26.53 -20.87 -3.45
C TRP A 252 26.68 -22.01 -2.44
N ASP A 253 27.66 -21.93 -1.53
CA ASP A 253 27.92 -22.98 -0.54
C ASP A 253 26.79 -23.04 0.52
N PRO A 254 26.09 -24.18 0.65
CA PRO A 254 25.07 -24.39 1.67
C PRO A 254 25.56 -24.19 3.11
N ARG A 255 26.86 -24.38 3.38
CA ARG A 255 27.44 -24.25 4.72
C ARG A 255 27.75 -22.79 5.09
N LYS A 256 27.89 -21.94 4.08
CA LYS A 256 27.99 -20.47 4.22
C LYS A 256 26.62 -19.78 4.21
N ARG A 257 25.51 -20.55 4.25
CA ARG A 257 24.13 -20.05 4.45
C ARG A 257 23.93 -19.32 5.79
N ARG A 258 24.93 -19.31 6.67
CA ARG A 258 24.87 -18.55 7.91
C ARG A 258 24.86 -17.07 7.57
N PHE A 259 23.71 -16.44 7.81
CA PHE A 259 23.62 -15.00 7.99
C PHE A 259 24.77 -14.58 8.91
N MET A 260 25.67 -13.74 8.41
CA MET A 260 26.63 -13.03 9.24
C MET A 260 25.87 -11.83 9.80
N PRO A 261 25.43 -11.84 11.07
CA PRO A 261 24.80 -10.66 11.66
C PRO A 261 25.85 -9.55 11.64
N GLY A 262 25.56 -8.45 10.94
CA GLY A 262 26.50 -7.33 10.79
C GLY A 262 27.36 -7.36 9.52
N ALA A 263 26.99 -8.11 8.48
CA ALA A 263 27.54 -7.87 7.14
C ALA A 263 27.32 -6.38 6.76
N ARG A 264 28.42 -5.68 6.49
CA ARG A 264 28.43 -4.23 6.23
C ARG A 264 27.59 -3.92 4.98
N GLY A 265 26.45 -3.26 5.18
CA GLY A 265 25.57 -2.74 4.12
C GLY A 265 24.25 -3.51 4.01
N SER A 266 23.17 -2.99 4.59
CA SER A 266 21.80 -3.42 4.34
C SER A 266 21.33 -2.84 3.01
N PHE A 267 21.39 -3.64 1.95
CA PHE A 267 20.84 -3.25 0.65
C PHE A 267 19.39 -3.73 0.52
N ALA A 268 18.53 -2.84 0.05
CA ALA A 268 17.21 -3.21 -0.45
C ALA A 268 17.13 -2.94 -1.95
N VAL A 269 16.45 -3.84 -2.66
CA VAL A 269 16.22 -3.75 -4.09
C VAL A 269 14.74 -3.55 -4.35
N VAL A 270 14.42 -2.59 -5.22
CA VAL A 270 13.04 -2.36 -5.67
C VAL A 270 12.94 -2.62 -7.16
N ILE A 271 11.98 -3.46 -7.54
CA ILE A 271 11.76 -3.92 -8.92
C ILE A 271 10.29 -3.76 -9.27
N ASP A 272 10.01 -3.25 -10.47
CA ASP A 272 8.64 -3.14 -10.98
C ASP A 272 8.16 -4.45 -11.63
N GLY A 273 6.85 -4.62 -11.77
CA GLY A 273 6.23 -5.85 -12.29
C GLY A 273 6.67 -6.18 -13.72
N ASP A 274 6.87 -5.16 -14.56
CA ASP A 274 7.36 -5.33 -15.92
C ASP A 274 8.82 -5.81 -15.93
N THR A 275 9.70 -5.18 -15.16
CA THR A 275 11.10 -5.59 -15.01
C THR A 275 11.20 -7.00 -14.38
N LEU A 276 10.33 -7.32 -13.42
CA LEU A 276 10.25 -8.65 -12.82
C LEU A 276 9.91 -9.72 -13.85
N ARG A 277 9.05 -9.43 -14.84
CA ARG A 277 8.75 -10.35 -15.94
C ARG A 277 10.00 -10.71 -16.73
N HIS A 278 10.85 -9.72 -17.01
CA HIS A 278 12.14 -9.94 -17.67
C HIS A 278 13.12 -10.69 -16.75
N ALA A 279 13.17 -10.36 -15.47
CA ALA A 279 14.02 -11.04 -14.48
C ALA A 279 13.65 -12.53 -14.28
N LEU A 280 12.39 -12.88 -14.49
CA LEU A 280 11.88 -14.26 -14.43
C LEU A 280 12.11 -15.07 -15.72
N THR A 281 12.78 -14.52 -16.73
CA THR A 281 13.22 -15.29 -17.91
C THR A 281 14.36 -16.26 -17.54
N PRO A 282 14.47 -17.43 -18.21
CA PRO A 282 15.44 -18.46 -17.82
C PRO A 282 16.89 -17.99 -17.79
N GLU A 283 17.26 -17.01 -18.62
CA GLU A 283 18.61 -16.43 -18.67
C GLU A 283 18.92 -15.56 -17.44
N LEU A 284 17.96 -14.74 -17.00
CA LEU A 284 18.14 -13.79 -15.89
C LEU A 284 17.70 -14.34 -14.52
N LYS A 285 17.06 -15.51 -14.46
CA LYS A 285 16.67 -16.19 -13.21
C LYS A 285 17.84 -16.41 -12.25
N PRO A 286 18.99 -17.02 -12.67
CA PRO A 286 20.12 -17.23 -11.75
C PRO A 286 20.74 -15.94 -11.19
N PRO A 287 21.05 -14.89 -12.01
CA PRO A 287 21.59 -13.65 -11.47
C PRO A 287 20.58 -12.94 -10.56
N PHE A 288 19.29 -12.92 -10.92
CA PHE A 288 18.26 -12.32 -10.09
C PHE A 288 18.13 -13.02 -8.72
N LEU A 289 18.16 -14.35 -8.70
CA LEU A 289 18.15 -15.12 -7.45
C LEU A 289 19.39 -14.81 -6.59
N ASN A 290 20.56 -14.65 -7.20
CA ASN A 290 21.78 -14.28 -6.48
C ASN A 290 21.68 -12.89 -5.85
N LEU A 291 21.18 -11.91 -6.60
CA LEU A 291 20.90 -10.57 -6.11
C LEU A 291 20.02 -10.63 -4.85
N GLY A 292 18.94 -11.41 -4.91
CA GLY A 292 18.02 -11.52 -3.78
C GLY A 292 18.59 -12.24 -2.55
N THR A 293 19.57 -13.12 -2.73
CA THR A 293 20.27 -13.73 -1.61
C THR A 293 21.32 -12.84 -0.96
N GLN A 294 21.74 -11.77 -1.61
CA GLN A 294 22.68 -10.80 -1.04
C GLN A 294 21.95 -9.63 -0.37
N CYS A 295 20.78 -9.25 -0.88
CA CYS A 295 19.96 -8.19 -0.31
C CYS A 295 19.30 -8.63 1.01
N GLU A 296 19.01 -7.67 1.87
CA GLU A 296 18.26 -7.90 3.12
C GLU A 296 16.76 -7.95 2.85
N THR A 297 16.28 -7.03 2.00
CA THR A 297 14.87 -6.94 1.62
C THR A 297 14.74 -6.70 0.13
N ILE A 298 13.75 -7.33 -0.49
CA ILE A 298 13.38 -7.06 -1.87
C ILE A 298 11.93 -6.63 -1.89
N VAL A 299 11.65 -5.57 -2.64
CA VAL A 299 10.31 -5.03 -2.83
C VAL A 299 9.98 -5.13 -4.31
N CYS A 300 8.98 -5.93 -4.64
CA CYS A 300 8.43 -6.01 -5.99
C CYS A 300 7.09 -5.26 -6.02
N CYS A 301 6.96 -4.31 -6.95
CA CYS A 301 5.77 -3.47 -7.10
C CYS A 301 4.97 -3.85 -8.33
N ARG A 302 3.67 -3.52 -8.37
CA ARG A 302 2.76 -3.82 -9.50
C ARG A 302 2.82 -5.28 -9.98
N VAL A 303 2.92 -6.21 -9.03
CA VAL A 303 3.09 -7.63 -9.34
C VAL A 303 1.73 -8.30 -9.49
N SER A 304 1.52 -8.99 -10.62
CA SER A 304 0.33 -9.83 -10.83
C SER A 304 0.33 -11.08 -9.95
N PRO A 305 -0.84 -11.68 -9.61
CA PRO A 305 -0.91 -12.91 -8.81
C PRO A 305 -0.02 -14.06 -9.32
N ALA A 306 0.03 -14.24 -10.64
CA ALA A 306 0.87 -15.25 -11.28
C ALA A 306 2.37 -14.96 -11.09
N GLN A 307 2.79 -13.70 -11.19
CA GLN A 307 4.18 -13.31 -10.96
C GLN A 307 4.58 -13.49 -9.49
N LYS A 308 3.67 -13.27 -8.53
CA LYS A 308 3.93 -13.54 -7.11
C LYS A 308 4.27 -15.02 -6.89
N ALA A 309 3.43 -15.91 -7.42
CA ALA A 309 3.66 -17.36 -7.35
C ALA A 309 4.98 -17.77 -8.02
N LEU A 310 5.27 -17.26 -9.23
CA LEU A 310 6.53 -17.53 -9.93
C LEU A 310 7.77 -17.07 -9.14
N THR A 311 7.66 -15.97 -8.40
CA THR A 311 8.75 -15.46 -7.55
C THR A 311 8.99 -16.38 -6.36
N VAL A 312 7.93 -16.87 -5.71
CA VAL A 312 8.05 -17.87 -4.63
C VAL A 312 8.68 -19.16 -5.15
N LYS A 313 8.22 -19.64 -6.32
CA LYS A 313 8.75 -20.84 -6.98
C LYS A 313 10.23 -20.70 -7.30
N LEU A 314 10.67 -19.55 -7.82
CA LEU A 314 12.07 -19.25 -8.10
C LEU A 314 12.95 -19.43 -6.86
N VAL A 315 12.52 -18.89 -5.71
CA VAL A 315 13.29 -18.98 -4.45
C VAL A 315 13.27 -20.41 -3.90
N LYS A 316 12.10 -21.04 -3.90
CA LYS A 316 11.88 -22.42 -3.42
C LYS A 316 12.76 -23.42 -4.18
N GLU A 317 12.66 -23.44 -5.51
CA GLU A 317 13.41 -24.38 -6.35
C GLU A 317 14.89 -23.96 -6.50
N GLY A 318 15.16 -22.67 -6.66
CA GLY A 318 16.50 -22.16 -6.96
C GLY A 318 17.47 -22.22 -5.79
N ARG A 319 16.99 -22.15 -4.54
CA ARG A 319 17.84 -22.27 -3.33
C ARG A 319 17.56 -23.51 -2.49
N ASN A 320 16.55 -24.32 -2.85
CA ASN A 320 16.06 -25.43 -2.03
C ASN A 320 15.92 -25.00 -0.55
N ALA A 321 15.27 -23.86 -0.36
CA ALA A 321 15.04 -23.22 0.93
C ALA A 321 13.56 -23.33 1.28
N MET A 322 13.25 -23.47 2.56
CA MET A 322 11.88 -23.44 3.04
C MET A 322 11.30 -22.04 2.86
N THR A 323 10.25 -21.92 2.06
CA THR A 323 9.56 -20.65 1.82
C THR A 323 8.26 -20.58 2.61
N LEU A 324 7.98 -19.40 3.15
CA LEU A 324 6.71 -19.06 3.77
C LEU A 324 6.11 -17.88 3.02
N SER A 325 4.83 -17.97 2.73
CA SER A 325 4.03 -16.93 2.08
C SER A 325 2.93 -16.47 3.04
N ILE A 326 2.64 -15.18 3.01
CA ILE A 326 1.57 -14.57 3.79
C ILE A 326 0.78 -13.61 2.90
N GLY A 327 -0.54 -13.63 3.02
CA GLY A 327 -1.43 -12.72 2.31
C GLY A 327 -2.84 -12.72 2.90
N ASP A 328 -3.61 -11.72 2.57
CA ASP A 328 -5.00 -11.50 3.03
C ASP A 328 -6.02 -11.61 1.88
N GLY A 329 -5.62 -11.20 0.67
CA GLY A 329 -6.51 -11.11 -0.48
C GLY A 329 -6.54 -12.34 -1.40
N THR A 330 -7.52 -12.34 -2.32
CA THR A 330 -7.63 -13.32 -3.41
C THR A 330 -6.41 -13.32 -4.34
N ASN A 331 -5.76 -12.16 -4.50
CA ASN A 331 -4.56 -11.99 -5.30
C ASN A 331 -3.35 -12.76 -4.75
N ASP A 332 -3.38 -13.15 -3.48
CA ASP A 332 -2.29 -13.85 -2.82
C ASP A 332 -2.49 -15.36 -2.76
N VAL A 333 -3.67 -15.88 -3.14
CA VAL A 333 -3.97 -17.32 -3.05
C VAL A 333 -2.96 -18.15 -3.85
N ALA A 334 -2.64 -17.74 -5.07
CA ALA A 334 -1.66 -18.43 -5.91
C ALA A 334 -0.23 -18.39 -5.30
N MET A 335 0.14 -17.28 -4.67
CA MET A 335 1.42 -17.13 -3.96
C MET A 335 1.45 -18.00 -2.70
N ILE A 336 0.33 -18.05 -1.98
CA ILE A 336 0.19 -18.79 -0.74
C ILE A 336 0.39 -20.27 -1.00
N GLN A 337 -0.35 -20.82 -1.96
CA GLN A 337 -0.31 -22.24 -2.34
C GLN A 337 1.04 -22.71 -2.93
N GLU A 338 1.85 -21.82 -3.50
CA GLU A 338 3.15 -22.20 -4.07
C GLU A 338 4.25 -22.38 -3.00
N ALA A 339 4.11 -21.76 -1.83
CA ALA A 339 5.11 -21.85 -0.76
C ALA A 339 5.12 -23.22 -0.05
N ASN A 340 6.11 -23.45 0.82
CA ASN A 340 6.12 -24.65 1.66
C ASN A 340 5.21 -24.51 2.89
N ILE A 341 5.08 -23.30 3.42
CA ILE A 341 4.22 -22.98 4.55
C ILE A 341 3.30 -21.84 4.13
N CYS A 342 2.01 -22.09 4.21
CA CYS A 342 0.97 -21.18 3.77
C CYS A 342 0.37 -20.44 4.98
N CYS A 343 0.49 -19.12 5.05
CA CYS A 343 -0.15 -18.31 6.08
C CYS A 343 -1.20 -17.37 5.47
N GLY A 344 -2.40 -17.35 6.04
CA GLY A 344 -3.49 -16.47 5.62
C GLY A 344 -3.87 -15.48 6.71
N LEU A 345 -4.08 -14.23 6.34
CA LEU A 345 -4.62 -13.21 7.23
C LEU A 345 -6.14 -13.12 7.07
N PHE A 346 -6.86 -12.97 8.19
CA PHE A 346 -8.28 -12.64 8.15
C PHE A 346 -8.44 -11.16 7.80
N GLY A 347 -8.79 -10.86 6.54
CA GLY A 347 -9.06 -9.51 6.06
C GLY A 347 -10.53 -9.11 6.18
N LEU A 348 -10.78 -7.79 6.13
CA LEU A 348 -12.14 -7.22 6.05
C LEU A 348 -12.78 -7.45 4.66
N GLU A 349 -11.96 -7.54 3.61
CA GLU A 349 -12.40 -7.66 2.21
C GLU A 349 -12.68 -9.11 1.79
N GLY A 350 -12.38 -10.08 2.65
CA GLY A 350 -12.67 -11.50 2.40
C GLY A 350 -11.70 -12.44 3.12
N SER A 351 -12.13 -13.68 3.32
CA SER A 351 -11.36 -14.72 4.01
C SER A 351 -10.78 -15.78 3.07
N GLN A 352 -10.68 -15.49 1.76
CA GLN A 352 -10.27 -16.48 0.75
C GLN A 352 -8.82 -16.95 0.92
N ALA A 353 -7.90 -16.02 1.28
CA ALA A 353 -6.53 -16.37 1.61
C ALA A 353 -6.44 -17.25 2.86
N ALA A 354 -7.20 -16.90 3.92
CA ALA A 354 -7.27 -17.67 5.16
C ALA A 354 -7.85 -19.09 4.95
N MET A 355 -8.84 -19.25 4.07
CA MET A 355 -9.42 -20.55 3.73
C MET A 355 -8.47 -21.46 2.94
N SER A 356 -7.51 -20.86 2.23
CA SER A 356 -6.57 -21.57 1.37
C SER A 356 -5.19 -21.80 2.03
N ALA A 357 -5.03 -21.39 3.28
CA ALA A 357 -3.75 -21.43 4.01
C ALA A 357 -3.69 -22.57 5.04
N ASP A 358 -2.48 -22.98 5.41
CA ASP A 358 -2.24 -23.98 6.46
C ASP A 358 -2.49 -23.38 7.85
N TYR A 359 -2.09 -22.12 8.03
CA TYR A 359 -2.30 -21.35 9.25
C TYR A 359 -3.04 -20.06 8.94
N ALA A 360 -4.07 -19.74 9.72
CA ALA A 360 -4.81 -18.49 9.59
C ALA A 360 -4.82 -17.71 10.91
N PHE A 361 -4.56 -16.41 10.86
CA PHE A 361 -4.56 -15.53 12.03
C PHE A 361 -4.95 -14.09 11.67
N GLY A 362 -5.43 -13.32 12.65
CA GLY A 362 -6.03 -12.01 12.38
C GLY A 362 -5.05 -10.87 12.10
N GLN A 363 -3.81 -10.97 12.59
CA GLN A 363 -2.84 -9.87 12.52
C GLN A 363 -1.42 -10.38 12.28
N PHE A 364 -0.64 -9.65 11.49
CA PHE A 364 0.73 -10.01 11.12
C PHE A 364 1.64 -10.26 12.34
N ARG A 365 1.46 -9.54 13.45
CA ARG A 365 2.30 -9.67 14.65
C ARG A 365 2.36 -11.10 15.22
N PHE A 366 1.30 -11.89 15.03
CA PHE A 366 1.25 -13.27 15.54
C PHE A 366 2.17 -14.23 14.78
N LEU A 367 2.62 -13.87 13.58
CA LEU A 367 3.59 -14.63 12.80
C LEU A 367 4.90 -14.86 13.56
N THR A 368 5.35 -13.87 14.34
CA THR A 368 6.57 -13.99 15.15
C THR A 368 6.47 -15.13 16.16
N LYS A 369 5.36 -15.21 16.88
CA LYS A 369 5.12 -16.26 17.88
C LYS A 369 4.90 -17.62 17.21
N LEU A 370 4.20 -17.65 16.09
CA LEU A 370 4.01 -18.86 15.29
C LEU A 370 5.34 -19.46 14.86
N LEU A 371 6.26 -18.65 14.32
CA LEU A 371 7.53 -19.16 13.81
C LEU A 371 8.57 -19.41 14.90
N LEU A 372 8.82 -18.42 15.77
CA LEU A 372 9.93 -18.48 16.72
C LEU A 372 9.63 -19.35 17.94
N VAL A 373 8.36 -19.49 18.33
CA VAL A 373 7.97 -20.35 19.46
C VAL A 373 7.46 -21.68 18.93
N HIS A 374 6.33 -21.66 18.21
CA HIS A 374 5.69 -22.91 17.79
C HIS A 374 6.51 -23.63 16.71
N GLY A 375 7.08 -22.91 15.74
CA GLY A 375 7.93 -23.49 14.69
C GLY A 375 9.19 -24.14 15.27
N CYS A 376 9.94 -23.42 16.11
CA CYS A 376 11.14 -23.97 16.76
C CYS A 376 10.85 -25.17 17.65
N TRP A 377 9.82 -25.11 18.50
CA TRP A 377 9.46 -26.24 19.37
C TRP A 377 8.97 -27.44 18.57
N SER A 378 8.16 -27.23 17.53
CA SER A 378 7.65 -28.32 16.70
C SER A 378 8.80 -28.99 15.92
N TYR A 379 9.72 -28.20 15.37
CA TYR A 379 10.90 -28.72 14.68
C TYR A 379 11.75 -29.60 15.59
N GLN A 380 12.09 -29.12 16.79
CA GLN A 380 12.89 -29.88 17.77
C GLN A 380 12.18 -31.17 18.20
N ARG A 381 10.89 -31.07 18.57
CA ARG A 381 10.11 -32.24 19.01
C ARG A 381 9.98 -33.30 17.93
N ILE A 382 9.72 -32.89 16.68
CA ILE A 382 9.58 -33.83 15.56
C ILE A 382 10.94 -34.48 15.25
N ALA A 383 12.03 -33.72 15.27
CA ALA A 383 13.38 -34.27 15.08
C ALA A 383 13.72 -35.31 16.15
N ASP A 384 13.53 -34.97 17.43
CA ASP A 384 13.80 -35.87 18.54
C ASP A 384 12.89 -37.09 18.52
N MET A 385 11.60 -36.91 18.17
CA MET A 385 10.67 -38.02 18.03
C MET A 385 11.12 -38.99 16.93
N HIS A 386 11.54 -38.50 15.75
CA HIS A 386 11.99 -39.37 14.66
C HIS A 386 13.26 -40.13 15.04
N SER A 387 14.25 -39.45 15.63
CA SER A 387 15.48 -40.09 16.12
C SER A 387 15.18 -41.16 17.17
N ASN A 388 14.32 -40.87 18.14
CA ASN A 388 13.94 -41.83 19.17
C ASN A 388 13.09 -43.00 18.62
N PHE A 389 12.23 -42.73 17.64
CA PHE A 389 11.41 -43.77 17.00
C PHE A 389 12.29 -44.76 16.24
N LEU A 390 13.26 -44.26 15.46
CA LEU A 390 14.23 -45.10 14.76
C LEU A 390 15.09 -45.89 15.76
N TYR A 391 15.60 -45.23 16.81
CA TYR A 391 16.40 -45.86 17.85
C TYR A 391 15.64 -47.00 18.57
N LYS A 392 14.39 -46.75 18.99
CA LYS A 392 13.57 -47.74 19.69
C LYS A 392 13.34 -48.99 18.83
N ASN A 393 12.98 -48.80 17.56
CA ASN A 393 12.72 -49.91 16.65
C ASN A 393 14.02 -50.64 16.28
N ALA A 394 15.12 -49.91 16.08
CA ALA A 394 16.42 -50.49 15.76
C ALA A 394 16.92 -51.40 16.89
N ILE A 395 16.85 -50.96 18.15
CA ILE A 395 17.27 -51.79 19.29
C ILE A 395 16.49 -53.09 19.37
N TRP A 396 15.16 -53.02 19.27
CA TRP A 396 14.32 -54.21 19.35
C TRP A 396 14.64 -55.22 18.26
N THR A 397 14.75 -54.74 17.01
CA THR A 397 15.08 -55.58 15.86
C THR A 397 16.51 -56.14 15.97
N PHE A 398 17.47 -55.35 16.45
CA PHE A 398 18.85 -55.78 16.58
C PHE A 398 19.02 -56.89 17.63
N VAL A 399 18.29 -56.82 18.75
CA VAL A 399 18.28 -57.90 19.76
C VAL A 399 17.75 -59.20 19.17
N MET A 400 16.66 -59.15 18.39
CA MET A 400 16.12 -60.33 17.71
C MET A 400 17.08 -60.89 16.66
N PHE A 401 17.75 -60.01 15.90
CA PHE A 401 18.77 -60.39 14.93
C PHE A 401 19.97 -61.10 15.59
N SER A 402 20.52 -60.55 16.68
CA SER A 402 21.62 -61.18 17.42
C SER A 402 21.22 -62.51 18.07
N PHE A 403 19.96 -62.69 18.45
CA PHE A 403 19.45 -63.97 18.96
C PHE A 403 19.36 -65.04 17.86
N LEU A 404 18.98 -64.65 16.63
CA LEU A 404 18.95 -65.55 15.47
C LEU A 404 20.35 -66.05 15.10
N GLU A 405 21.37 -65.20 15.15
CA GLU A 405 22.76 -65.59 14.84
C GLU A 405 23.30 -66.69 15.78
N LYS A 406 22.97 -66.61 17.08
CA LYS A 406 23.39 -67.61 18.06
C LYS A 406 22.61 -68.92 17.95
N ASN A 407 21.39 -68.88 17.41
CA ASN A 407 20.58 -70.06 17.14
C ASN A 407 20.74 -70.48 15.67
N GLN A 408 21.88 -71.06 15.35
CA GLN A 408 22.27 -71.47 13.98
C GLN A 408 21.22 -72.34 13.24
N VAL A 409 20.29 -72.97 13.97
CA VAL A 409 19.24 -73.84 13.41
C VAL A 409 18.11 -73.06 12.73
N VAL A 410 17.87 -71.78 13.07
CA VAL A 410 16.77 -70.97 12.49
C VAL A 410 17.26 -69.93 11.49
N ALA A 411 18.53 -69.50 11.59
CA ALA A 411 19.12 -68.52 10.68
C ALA A 411 19.12 -68.99 9.21
N PHE A 412 19.30 -70.29 8.95
CA PHE A 412 19.32 -70.84 7.59
C PHE A 412 17.93 -70.85 6.92
N LEU A 413 16.84 -70.92 7.69
CA LEU A 413 15.46 -70.92 7.17
C LEU A 413 14.85 -69.51 7.06
N ALA A 414 15.26 -68.56 7.91
CA ALA A 414 14.69 -67.21 7.93
C ALA A 414 15.39 -66.21 6.98
N VAL A 415 16.66 -66.44 6.64
CA VAL A 415 17.43 -65.53 5.76
C VAL A 415 17.28 -65.88 4.28
N ALA A 416 16.99 -67.14 3.94
CA ALA A 416 16.81 -67.60 2.57
C ALA A 416 15.72 -66.83 1.77
N PRO A 417 14.55 -66.45 2.33
CA PRO A 417 13.54 -65.71 1.56
C PRO A 417 13.85 -64.22 1.39
N ILE A 418 14.66 -63.63 2.27
CA ILE A 418 14.91 -62.17 2.29
C ILE A 418 16.02 -61.79 1.30
N VAL A 419 17.02 -62.66 1.10
CA VAL A 419 18.09 -62.45 0.10
C VAL A 419 17.60 -62.76 -1.32
N LEU A 420 16.65 -63.70 -1.50
CA LEU A 420 16.11 -64.06 -2.82
C LEU A 420 15.12 -63.02 -3.40
N ASN A 421 14.49 -62.18 -2.57
CA ASN A 421 13.55 -61.16 -3.04
C ASN A 421 14.19 -59.82 -3.49
N PHE A 422 15.51 -59.64 -3.32
CA PHE A 422 16.22 -58.46 -3.82
C PHE A 422 16.87 -58.67 -5.19
N SER A 423 16.72 -59.85 -5.82
CA SER A 423 17.35 -60.17 -7.12
C SER A 423 16.36 -60.37 -8.27
N ILE A 424 15.09 -59.97 -8.13
CA ILE A 424 14.13 -59.97 -9.25
C ILE A 424 13.39 -58.64 -9.25
N THR A 425 14.02 -57.63 -9.82
CA THR A 425 13.41 -56.45 -10.49
C THR A 425 14.57 -55.60 -11.02
N GLU A 426 15.20 -56.09 -12.09
CA GLU A 426 15.76 -55.21 -13.14
C GLU A 426 14.68 -54.94 -14.18
#